data_AF-A0A3D1MZS1-F1
#
_entry.id   AF-A0A3D1MZS1-F1
#
_cell.length_a   1.000
_cell.length_b   1.000
_cell.length_c   1.000
_cell.angle_alpha   90.00
_cell.angle_beta   90.00
_cell.angle_gamma   90.00
#
_symmetry.space_group_name_H-M   'P 1'
#
loop_
_entity.id
_entity.type
_entity.pdbx_description
1 polymer ?
#
loop_
_entity_poly.entity_id
_entity_poly.type
_entity_poly.pdbx_seq_one_letter_code
_entity_poly.pdbx_strand_id
1 'polypeptide(L)'
;MLRTAALVLTALSGLSRPLLAAGLPDFKLNAINAAEVPVITLPASGTIKTETPKDWTIMVFMNGKSNIEPFALSDLNRFETVGSNEKVNIVAEIGRSKGLDNDTATDGDWDGVRRYYVTKDQDKNRIASQLLVDLGSADMGDWKEAASFLKWARTAYPAKKYMFIIWDHGWGWIDPLKPGENLVNRNKSISHDFVTGNYIKTTEMGKIFNEAGRVNLYVSMACFMQMAEVAYELRNAAEIIVGSEEVIQLPSLNFEDFFGLIAANPQSSAETAGVYAVDTFKEMYSRPEYQEMLEKTKYGVQLSAIRTAKLPAFALKAGAWANLAMAGGADSALKKAKEQVLRFEVGDETTDPDKSISFYGDLYNFIELTGKNLNTDGPKNAELLSAGKDLMKFIAGELTLKNVFLGKDRTGKDYSNTHGIAINIPGLPGNLIGYHHTYSRLAFENASGWLKFTEYLEKLN
;
A
#
# COMPACT_ATOMS: atom_id res chain seq x y z
N MET A 1 -27.08 -4.93 -7.94
CA MET A 1 -26.75 -3.80 -8.84
C MET A 1 -26.73 -2.54 -7.99
N LEU A 2 -25.58 -2.23 -7.40
CA LEU A 2 -25.43 -1.18 -6.39
C LEU A 2 -25.15 0.18 -7.03
N ARG A 3 -25.87 1.19 -6.55
CA ARG A 3 -25.56 2.62 -6.61
C ARG A 3 -25.32 3.09 -5.19
N THR A 4 -24.22 3.81 -4.94
CA THR A 4 -24.03 5.04 -4.11
C THR A 4 -22.56 5.11 -3.69
N ALA A 5 -21.82 6.22 -3.77
CA ALA A 5 -22.19 7.62 -3.91
C ALA A 5 -21.31 8.32 -4.97
N ALA A 6 -21.94 8.76 -6.06
CA ALA A 6 -21.39 9.72 -7.02
C ALA A 6 -22.49 10.74 -7.33
N LEU A 7 -22.09 12.00 -7.43
CA LEU A 7 -22.91 13.17 -7.73
C LEU A 7 -23.81 12.92 -8.97
N VAL A 8 -25.10 13.22 -8.87
CA VAL A 8 -26.08 12.99 -9.95
C VAL A 8 -26.03 14.13 -10.98
N LEU A 9 -25.75 13.82 -12.25
CA LEU A 9 -26.23 14.58 -13.39
C LEU A 9 -26.63 13.63 -14.54
N THR A 10 -27.90 13.70 -14.94
CA THR A 10 -28.54 12.88 -15.98
C THR A 10 -28.39 13.47 -17.38
N ALA A 11 -28.03 12.66 -18.39
CA ALA A 11 -28.41 12.90 -19.78
C ALA A 11 -28.47 11.60 -20.60
N LEU A 12 -29.47 11.54 -21.49
CA LEU A 12 -29.90 10.43 -22.34
C LEU A 12 -29.08 10.26 -23.63
N SER A 13 -29.36 9.12 -24.29
CA SER A 13 -29.11 8.72 -25.70
C SER A 13 -27.87 7.85 -25.90
N GLY A 14 -27.87 6.79 -26.70
CA GLY A 14 -28.87 6.30 -27.64
C GLY A 14 -28.14 5.61 -28.79
N LEU A 15 -28.42 4.32 -28.96
CA LEU A 15 -28.26 3.50 -30.17
C LEU A 15 -26.86 3.07 -30.64
N SER A 16 -26.79 1.76 -30.74
CA SER A 16 -25.78 0.87 -31.30
C SER A 16 -25.69 0.92 -32.83
N ARG A 17 -24.53 0.56 -33.38
CA ARG A 17 -24.41 -0.36 -34.54
C ARG A 17 -22.98 -0.90 -34.73
N PRO A 18 -22.81 -2.12 -35.29
CA PRO A 18 -21.57 -2.89 -35.20
C PRO A 18 -20.71 -2.90 -36.49
N LEU A 19 -19.45 -3.28 -36.28
CA LEU A 19 -18.47 -3.99 -37.13
C LEU A 19 -18.39 -3.70 -38.64
N LEU A 20 -17.15 -3.45 -39.09
CA LEU A 20 -16.62 -4.07 -40.30
C LEU A 20 -15.14 -4.44 -40.11
N ALA A 21 -14.86 -5.73 -40.24
CA ALA A 21 -13.54 -6.32 -40.29
C ALA A 21 -12.86 -5.99 -41.64
N ALA A 22 -11.60 -5.58 -41.61
CA ALA A 22 -10.73 -5.52 -42.78
C ALA A 22 -9.47 -6.34 -42.47
N GLY A 23 -9.17 -7.28 -43.36
CA GLY A 23 -8.20 -8.35 -43.17
C GLY A 23 -6.74 -7.92 -43.07
N LEU A 24 -5.95 -8.74 -42.39
CA LEU A 24 -4.50 -8.69 -42.36
C LEU A 24 -3.93 -9.32 -43.65
N PRO A 25 -2.91 -8.73 -44.30
CA PRO A 25 -2.18 -9.41 -45.34
C PRO A 25 -1.11 -10.35 -44.76
N ASP A 26 -0.91 -11.48 -45.46
CA ASP A 26 0.02 -12.56 -45.17
C ASP A 26 1.46 -12.11 -44.93
N PHE A 27 2.02 -12.49 -43.78
CA PHE A 27 3.45 -12.34 -43.47
C PHE A 27 4.26 -13.47 -44.13
N LYS A 28 5.03 -13.17 -45.19
CA LYS A 28 6.01 -14.09 -45.78
C LYS A 28 7.38 -13.89 -45.13
N LEU A 29 7.87 -14.93 -44.44
CA LEU A 29 9.08 -14.91 -43.60
C LEU A 29 10.43 -14.86 -44.33
N ASN A 30 10.48 -14.63 -45.65
CA ASN A 30 11.71 -14.80 -46.46
C ASN A 30 12.18 -13.53 -47.21
N ALA A 31 11.86 -12.33 -46.74
CA ALA A 31 12.23 -11.09 -47.46
C ALA A 31 12.80 -9.97 -46.57
N ILE A 32 13.67 -10.29 -45.61
CA ILE A 32 14.47 -9.28 -44.89
C ILE A 32 15.95 -9.42 -45.29
N ASN A 33 16.39 -8.50 -46.14
CA ASN A 33 17.80 -8.31 -46.49
C ASN A 33 18.45 -7.50 -45.35
N ALA A 34 19.61 -7.93 -44.85
CA ALA A 34 20.25 -7.39 -43.64
C ALA A 34 20.82 -5.95 -43.79
N ALA A 35 20.41 -5.20 -44.81
CA ALA A 35 20.96 -3.89 -45.17
C ALA A 35 19.99 -2.71 -44.97
N GLU A 36 18.76 -2.92 -44.50
CA GLU A 36 17.76 -1.85 -44.29
C GLU A 36 17.25 -1.74 -42.84
N VAL A 37 18.08 -2.11 -41.86
CA VAL A 37 17.80 -1.75 -40.46
C VAL A 37 18.22 -0.29 -40.26
N PRO A 38 17.33 0.64 -39.88
CA PRO A 38 17.75 2.00 -39.57
C PRO A 38 18.70 1.95 -38.38
N VAL A 39 19.94 2.38 -38.62
CA VAL A 39 20.95 2.58 -37.57
C VAL A 39 20.40 3.66 -36.64
N ILE A 40 19.96 3.25 -35.45
CA ILE A 40 19.70 4.17 -34.36
C ILE A 40 21.07 4.75 -33.99
N THR A 41 21.32 5.99 -34.42
CA THR A 41 22.44 6.78 -33.93
C THR A 41 22.18 7.09 -32.47
N LEU A 42 22.81 6.32 -31.59
CA LEU A 42 22.98 6.71 -30.19
C LEU A 42 23.68 8.07 -30.18
N PRO A 43 23.22 9.05 -29.37
CA PRO A 43 23.94 10.30 -29.25
C PRO A 43 25.38 10.00 -28.81
N ALA A 44 26.32 10.70 -29.46
CA ALA A 44 27.75 10.59 -29.21
C ALA A 44 28.02 10.62 -27.70
N SER A 45 28.92 9.75 -27.24
CA SER A 45 29.35 9.61 -25.84
C SER A 45 29.59 10.98 -25.20
N GLY A 46 28.56 11.51 -24.54
CA GLY A 46 28.74 12.50 -23.51
C GLY A 46 29.58 11.82 -22.45
N THR A 47 30.68 12.46 -22.06
CA THR A 47 31.38 12.17 -20.82
C THR A 47 30.33 11.87 -19.75
N ILE A 48 30.31 10.66 -19.20
CA ILE A 48 29.53 10.35 -18.01
C ILE A 48 30.08 11.30 -16.95
N LYS A 49 29.43 12.45 -16.76
CA LYS A 49 29.62 13.23 -15.55
C LYS A 49 29.17 12.27 -14.46
N THR A 50 30.13 11.71 -13.75
CA THR A 50 29.89 11.09 -12.46
C THR A 50 29.42 12.22 -11.55
N GLU A 51 28.15 12.60 -11.66
CA GLU A 51 27.54 13.49 -10.70
C GLU A 51 27.68 12.82 -9.34
N THR A 52 28.26 13.54 -8.40
CA THR A 52 28.35 13.10 -7.01
C THR A 52 26.94 12.68 -6.57
N PRO A 53 26.75 11.45 -6.05
CA PRO A 53 25.43 10.99 -5.65
C PRO A 53 24.75 11.99 -4.72
N LYS A 54 23.50 12.31 -5.03
CA LYS A 54 22.65 13.16 -4.16
C LYS A 54 22.38 12.43 -2.84
N ASP A 55 21.87 13.15 -1.85
CA ASP A 55 21.63 12.53 -0.55
C ASP A 55 20.43 11.59 -0.59
N TRP A 56 19.37 11.98 -1.30
CA TRP A 56 18.18 11.16 -1.52
C TRP A 56 17.76 11.10 -2.99
N THR A 57 17.28 9.93 -3.40
CA THR A 57 16.40 9.78 -4.56
C THR A 57 15.07 9.22 -4.08
N ILE A 58 14.01 10.01 -4.24
CA ILE A 58 12.62 9.68 -3.95
C ILE A 58 11.97 9.23 -5.25
N MET A 59 11.38 8.03 -5.24
CA MET A 59 10.80 7.38 -6.41
C MET A 59 9.34 7.08 -6.11
N VAL A 60 8.42 7.69 -6.85
CA VAL A 60 6.98 7.52 -6.65
C VAL A 60 6.38 6.74 -7.82
N PHE A 61 5.89 5.54 -7.56
CA PHE A 61 5.20 4.70 -8.53
C PHE A 61 3.67 4.86 -8.32
N MET A 62 3.05 5.63 -9.20
CA MET A 62 1.66 6.10 -9.09
C MET A 62 0.78 5.41 -10.13
N ASN A 63 0.12 4.34 -9.74
CA ASN A 63 -0.77 3.64 -10.65
C ASN A 63 -2.16 4.30 -10.68
N GLY A 64 -2.28 5.36 -11.48
CA GLY A 64 -3.55 6.02 -11.75
C GLY A 64 -4.36 5.35 -12.87
N LYS A 65 -3.97 4.16 -13.36
CA LYS A 65 -4.76 3.38 -14.35
C LYS A 65 -5.93 2.67 -13.66
N SER A 66 -6.65 3.41 -12.84
CA SER A 66 -7.70 2.96 -11.93
C SER A 66 -8.71 4.09 -11.70
N ASN A 67 -9.69 3.88 -10.82
CA ASN A 67 -10.71 4.89 -10.53
C ASN A 67 -10.24 6.07 -9.67
N ILE A 68 -8.93 6.19 -9.43
CA ILE A 68 -8.31 7.25 -8.65
C ILE A 68 -7.32 8.09 -9.48
N GLU A 69 -7.41 8.01 -10.81
CA GLU A 69 -6.62 8.80 -11.76
C GLU A 69 -6.53 10.31 -11.41
N PRO A 70 -7.63 11.03 -11.10
CA PRO A 70 -7.55 12.47 -10.84
C PRO A 70 -6.71 12.80 -9.59
N PHE A 71 -6.67 11.88 -8.62
CA PHE A 71 -5.90 12.06 -7.40
C PHE A 71 -4.41 11.81 -7.64
N ALA A 72 -4.05 10.91 -8.56
CA ALA A 72 -2.66 10.73 -8.98
C ALA A 72 -2.10 12.00 -9.64
N LEU A 73 -2.90 12.67 -10.49
CA LEU A 73 -2.52 13.97 -11.08
C LEU A 73 -2.38 15.06 -10.02
N SER A 74 -3.37 15.14 -9.12
CA SER A 74 -3.36 16.11 -8.01
C SER A 74 -2.13 15.94 -7.12
N ASP A 75 -1.79 14.71 -6.73
CA ASP A 75 -0.61 14.43 -5.91
C ASP A 75 0.70 14.72 -6.67
N LEU A 76 0.79 14.46 -7.98
CA LEU A 76 1.97 14.84 -8.77
C LEU A 76 2.20 16.37 -8.76
N ASN A 77 1.14 17.18 -8.94
CA ASN A 77 1.25 18.64 -8.80
C ASN A 77 1.65 19.06 -7.37
N ARG A 78 1.29 18.27 -6.35
CA ARG A 78 1.72 18.53 -4.96
C ARG A 78 3.22 18.27 -4.80
N PHE A 79 3.79 17.26 -5.47
CA PHE A 79 5.24 17.03 -5.46
C PHE A 79 6.01 18.20 -6.07
N GLU A 80 5.45 18.82 -7.12
CA GLU A 80 6.03 19.97 -7.82
C GLU A 80 6.13 21.23 -6.95
N THR A 81 5.38 21.34 -5.86
CA THR A 81 5.54 22.45 -4.91
C THR A 81 6.93 22.45 -4.23
N VAL A 82 7.57 21.28 -4.16
CA VAL A 82 8.93 21.10 -3.63
C VAL A 82 9.92 20.90 -4.77
N GLY A 83 9.66 19.95 -5.66
CA GLY A 83 10.52 19.56 -6.78
C GLY A 83 11.87 18.97 -6.38
N SER A 84 12.61 18.48 -7.38
CA SER A 84 14.00 18.06 -7.23
C SER A 84 14.93 19.26 -7.04
N ASN A 85 16.04 19.09 -6.29
CA ASN A 85 17.04 20.14 -6.02
C ASN A 85 18.48 19.60 -6.02
N GLU A 86 19.48 20.38 -5.59
CA GLU A 86 20.89 19.92 -5.63
C GLU A 86 21.22 18.75 -4.68
N LYS A 87 20.36 18.44 -3.69
CA LYS A 87 20.57 17.36 -2.71
C LYS A 87 19.57 16.21 -2.79
N VAL A 88 18.43 16.41 -3.45
CA VAL A 88 17.34 15.44 -3.54
C VAL A 88 16.85 15.32 -4.98
N ASN A 89 16.77 14.10 -5.48
CA ASN A 89 16.02 13.78 -6.70
C ASN A 89 14.61 13.33 -6.31
N ILE A 90 13.61 13.79 -7.05
CA ILE A 90 12.25 13.29 -7.00
C ILE A 90 11.86 12.89 -8.42
N VAL A 91 11.55 11.61 -8.60
CA VAL A 91 11.09 11.06 -9.88
C VAL A 91 9.78 10.31 -9.68
N ALA A 92 8.89 10.43 -10.65
CA ALA A 92 7.60 9.76 -10.62
C ALA A 92 7.40 8.93 -11.89
N GLU A 93 6.86 7.73 -11.74
CA GLU A 93 6.22 7.00 -12.84
C GLU A 93 4.73 6.98 -12.58
N ILE A 94 3.96 7.55 -13.50
CA ILE A 94 2.51 7.73 -13.36
C ILE A 94 1.79 7.10 -14.54
N GLY A 95 0.76 6.31 -14.23
CA GLY A 95 -0.15 5.73 -15.19
C GLY A 95 -1.50 6.45 -15.24
N ARG A 96 -2.08 6.54 -16.42
CA ARG A 96 -3.42 7.08 -16.69
C ARG A 96 -4.17 6.22 -17.70
N SER A 97 -5.49 6.32 -17.68
CA SER A 97 -6.35 5.52 -18.54
C SER A 97 -7.66 6.22 -18.81
N LYS A 98 -8.19 6.05 -20.03
CA LYS A 98 -9.49 6.58 -20.43
C LYS A 98 -10.63 5.60 -20.19
N GLY A 99 -11.83 6.12 -20.03
CA GLY A 99 -13.08 5.37 -19.98
C GLY A 99 -13.29 4.55 -18.70
N LEU A 100 -12.51 4.80 -17.65
CA LEU A 100 -12.74 4.24 -16.32
C LEU A 100 -13.61 5.18 -15.47
N ASP A 101 -14.11 4.67 -14.34
CA ASP A 101 -14.81 5.52 -13.36
C ASP A 101 -13.87 6.63 -12.87
N ASN A 102 -14.38 7.86 -12.74
CA ASN A 102 -13.61 9.07 -12.43
C ASN A 102 -12.53 9.45 -13.46
N ASP A 103 -12.63 9.00 -14.71
CA ASP A 103 -11.78 9.48 -15.83
C ASP A 103 -11.84 11.01 -15.96
N THR A 104 -10.71 11.63 -16.34
CA THR A 104 -10.57 13.09 -16.44
C THR A 104 -9.76 13.54 -17.66
N ALA A 105 -10.24 14.61 -18.30
CA ALA A 105 -9.54 15.24 -19.43
C ALA A 105 -8.40 16.22 -19.00
N THR A 106 -8.13 16.34 -17.69
CA THR A 106 -7.07 17.21 -17.15
C THR A 106 -5.70 16.86 -17.74
N ASP A 107 -4.81 17.86 -17.78
CA ASP A 107 -3.44 17.72 -18.28
C ASP A 107 -3.33 17.18 -19.72
N GLY A 108 -4.30 17.53 -20.57
CA GLY A 108 -4.29 17.18 -21.98
C GLY A 108 -4.78 15.77 -22.30
N ASP A 109 -5.48 15.12 -21.36
CA ASP A 109 -6.20 13.85 -21.59
C ASP A 109 -5.31 12.77 -22.25
N TRP A 110 -4.08 12.60 -21.73
CA TRP A 110 -3.19 11.54 -22.20
C TRP A 110 -3.45 10.26 -21.42
N ASP A 111 -3.23 9.13 -22.07
CA ASP A 111 -3.29 7.79 -21.48
C ASP A 111 -1.94 7.06 -21.59
N GLY A 112 -1.80 5.97 -20.85
CA GLY A 112 -0.56 5.19 -20.79
C GLY A 112 0.25 5.49 -19.53
N VAL A 113 1.55 5.26 -19.58
CA VAL A 113 2.48 5.35 -18.45
C VAL A 113 3.65 6.25 -18.81
N ARG A 114 4.00 7.17 -17.92
CA ARG A 114 5.06 8.17 -18.15
C ARG A 114 5.95 8.34 -16.94
N ARG A 115 7.24 8.59 -17.21
CA ARG A 115 8.24 8.94 -16.19
C ARG A 115 8.54 10.44 -16.23
N TYR A 116 8.56 11.06 -15.06
CA TYR A 116 8.82 12.48 -14.89
C TYR A 116 10.00 12.71 -13.95
N TYR A 117 10.82 13.70 -14.30
CA TYR A 117 11.67 14.38 -13.33
C TYR A 117 10.83 15.48 -12.70
N VAL A 118 10.58 15.38 -11.39
CA VAL A 118 9.69 16.34 -10.73
C VAL A 118 10.41 17.67 -10.61
N THR A 119 9.91 18.66 -11.34
CA THR A 119 10.47 20.02 -11.38
C THR A 119 9.66 20.91 -10.47
N LYS A 120 10.32 21.82 -9.75
CA LYS A 120 9.61 22.75 -8.89
C LYS A 120 8.82 23.76 -9.71
N ASP A 121 7.54 23.91 -9.41
CA ASP A 121 6.73 25.02 -9.88
C ASP A 121 5.64 25.41 -8.85
N GLN A 122 4.65 26.20 -9.26
CA GLN A 122 3.60 26.74 -8.40
C GLN A 122 2.19 26.56 -8.98
N ASP A 123 2.06 26.01 -10.20
CA ASP A 123 0.78 25.70 -10.83
C ASP A 123 0.26 24.38 -10.27
N LYS A 124 -0.76 24.48 -9.40
CA LYS A 124 -1.35 23.30 -8.76
C LYS A 124 -2.29 22.51 -9.67
N ASN A 125 -2.51 22.96 -10.91
CA ASN A 125 -3.51 22.41 -11.81
C ASN A 125 -2.92 21.83 -13.10
N ARG A 126 -1.60 21.90 -13.27
CA ARG A 126 -0.94 21.43 -14.48
C ARG A 126 0.45 20.88 -14.15
N ILE A 127 0.73 19.68 -14.63
CA ILE A 127 2.04 19.05 -14.51
C ILE A 127 3.05 19.84 -15.35
N ALA A 128 3.99 20.51 -14.69
CA ALA A 128 5.10 21.21 -15.34
C ALA A 128 6.42 20.41 -15.33
N SER A 129 6.44 19.26 -14.64
CA SER A 129 7.55 18.34 -14.55
C SER A 129 8.05 17.90 -15.92
N GLN A 130 9.37 17.70 -16.01
CA GLN A 130 9.99 17.28 -17.26
C GLN A 130 9.60 15.82 -17.55
N LEU A 131 8.87 15.61 -18.65
CA LEU A 131 8.64 14.27 -19.20
C LEU A 131 9.99 13.67 -19.65
N LEU A 132 10.37 12.54 -19.07
CA LEU A 132 11.62 11.84 -19.37
C LEU A 132 11.40 10.68 -20.34
N VAL A 133 10.35 9.89 -20.10
CA VAL A 133 10.05 8.68 -20.86
C VAL A 133 8.54 8.53 -20.98
N ASP A 134 8.05 8.26 -22.17
CA ASP A 134 6.70 7.74 -22.40
C ASP A 134 6.81 6.22 -22.64
N LEU A 135 6.21 5.43 -21.75
CA LEU A 135 6.26 3.97 -21.77
C LEU A 135 5.04 3.36 -22.48
N GLY A 136 4.12 4.18 -23.00
CA GLY A 136 2.89 3.70 -23.63
C GLY A 136 2.03 2.89 -22.67
N SER A 137 1.63 1.69 -23.05
CA SER A 137 0.62 0.90 -22.32
C SER A 137 1.20 -0.07 -21.27
N ALA A 138 2.33 0.25 -20.65
CA ALA A 138 2.96 -0.59 -19.62
C ALA A 138 1.96 -0.98 -18.50
N ASP A 139 2.11 -2.20 -17.99
CA ASP A 139 1.23 -2.77 -16.97
C ASP A 139 1.75 -2.43 -15.59
N MET A 140 1.15 -1.43 -14.95
CA MET A 140 1.58 -1.00 -13.62
C MET A 140 1.13 -1.97 -12.51
N GLY A 141 0.33 -2.97 -12.86
CA GLY A 141 0.01 -4.10 -11.99
C GLY A 141 1.02 -5.25 -12.08
N ASP A 142 2.02 -5.22 -12.96
CA ASP A 142 3.12 -6.20 -12.95
C ASP A 142 4.23 -5.72 -12.00
N TRP A 143 4.61 -6.56 -11.04
CA TRP A 143 5.72 -6.25 -10.12
C TRP A 143 7.03 -5.97 -10.85
N LYS A 144 7.19 -6.51 -12.07
CA LYS A 144 8.36 -6.22 -12.92
C LYS A 144 8.41 -4.79 -13.41
N GLU A 145 7.27 -4.12 -13.61
CA GLU A 145 7.27 -2.70 -13.97
C GLU A 145 7.73 -1.84 -12.78
N ALA A 146 7.24 -2.13 -11.58
CA ALA A 146 7.72 -1.48 -10.36
C ALA A 146 9.24 -1.71 -10.15
N ALA A 147 9.74 -2.92 -10.42
CA ALA A 147 11.17 -3.23 -10.37
C ALA A 147 11.97 -2.50 -11.46
N SER A 148 11.43 -2.43 -12.68
CA SER A 148 12.00 -1.71 -13.82
C SER A 148 12.16 -0.22 -13.48
N PHE A 149 11.12 0.41 -12.94
CA PHE A 149 11.16 1.81 -12.51
C PHE A 149 12.19 2.05 -11.40
N LEU A 150 12.18 1.24 -10.34
CA LEU A 150 13.13 1.36 -9.23
C LEU A 150 14.59 1.20 -9.72
N LYS A 151 14.86 0.23 -10.59
CA LYS A 151 16.18 -0.02 -11.17
C LYS A 151 16.64 1.12 -12.10
N TRP A 152 15.73 1.61 -12.95
CA TRP A 152 15.99 2.74 -13.82
C TRP A 152 16.31 3.99 -13.02
N ALA A 153 15.50 4.32 -12.01
CA ALA A 153 15.68 5.51 -11.19
C ALA A 153 17.00 5.47 -10.40
N ARG A 154 17.38 4.31 -9.84
CA ARG A 154 18.69 4.10 -9.21
C ARG A 154 19.86 4.37 -10.16
N THR A 155 19.72 4.01 -11.43
CA THR A 155 20.77 4.17 -12.44
C THR A 155 20.84 5.61 -12.94
N ALA A 156 19.70 6.21 -13.24
CA ALA A 156 19.61 7.57 -13.79
C ALA A 156 19.84 8.66 -12.73
N TYR A 157 19.49 8.40 -11.47
CA TYR A 157 19.52 9.35 -10.36
C TYR A 157 20.21 8.73 -9.13
N PRO A 158 21.54 8.49 -9.19
CA PRO A 158 22.25 7.89 -8.09
C PRO A 158 22.20 8.76 -6.83
N ALA A 159 21.91 8.13 -5.69
CA ALA A 159 21.89 8.77 -4.38
C ALA A 159 22.47 7.86 -3.29
N LYS A 160 22.78 8.48 -2.14
CA LYS A 160 23.22 7.78 -0.93
C LYS A 160 22.07 7.00 -0.29
N LYS A 161 20.85 7.55 -0.34
CA LYS A 161 19.64 6.90 0.18
C LYS A 161 18.53 6.89 -0.85
N TYR A 162 17.71 5.85 -0.79
CA TYR A 162 16.59 5.63 -1.70
C TYR A 162 15.29 5.52 -0.92
N MET A 163 14.27 6.21 -1.41
CA MET A 163 12.89 6.07 -0.96
C MET A 163 12.04 5.58 -2.12
N PHE A 164 11.27 4.52 -1.91
CA PHE A 164 10.34 4.01 -2.91
C PHE A 164 8.91 4.03 -2.37
N ILE A 165 8.02 4.72 -3.08
CA ILE A 165 6.62 4.88 -2.73
C ILE A 165 5.78 4.17 -3.77
N ILE A 166 4.91 3.25 -3.35
CA ILE A 166 3.83 2.74 -4.20
C ILE A 166 2.54 3.41 -3.74
N TRP A 167 1.91 4.14 -4.65
CA TRP A 167 0.65 4.86 -4.47
C TRP A 167 -0.39 4.18 -5.37
N ASP A 168 -1.45 3.65 -4.77
CA ASP A 168 -2.68 3.18 -5.43
C ASP A 168 -3.64 2.59 -4.36
N HIS A 169 -4.61 1.77 -4.80
CA HIS A 169 -5.32 0.80 -3.99
C HIS A 169 -4.43 -0.27 -3.35
N GLY A 170 -4.91 -0.83 -2.24
CA GLY A 170 -4.28 -1.88 -1.45
C GLY A 170 -5.32 -2.82 -0.84
N TRP A 171 -4.97 -4.09 -0.62
CA TRP A 171 -5.81 -5.06 0.11
C TRP A 171 -5.03 -5.87 1.15
N GLY A 172 -3.79 -5.49 1.45
CA GLY A 172 -2.97 -6.23 2.39
C GLY A 172 -2.52 -7.58 1.84
N TRP A 173 -2.77 -8.67 2.58
CA TRP A 173 -2.25 -9.99 2.24
C TRP A 173 -3.15 -10.85 1.36
N ILE A 174 -4.43 -10.49 1.24
CA ILE A 174 -5.36 -11.27 0.41
C ILE A 174 -5.04 -11.14 -1.08
N ASP A 175 -5.39 -12.19 -1.81
CA ASP A 175 -5.33 -12.26 -3.27
C ASP A 175 -6.77 -12.38 -3.81
N PRO A 176 -7.51 -11.27 -4.01
CA PRO A 176 -8.93 -11.33 -4.32
C PRO A 176 -9.21 -11.94 -5.70
N LEU A 177 -10.41 -12.51 -5.88
CA LEU A 177 -10.84 -13.08 -7.16
C LEU A 177 -11.07 -11.99 -8.22
N LYS A 178 -10.67 -12.22 -9.47
CA LYS A 178 -10.78 -11.23 -10.57
C LYS A 178 -12.22 -11.06 -11.08
N PRO A 179 -12.62 -9.88 -11.60
CA PRO A 179 -13.91 -9.68 -12.27
C PRO A 179 -14.08 -10.61 -13.49
N GLY A 180 -15.18 -11.36 -13.56
CA GLY A 180 -15.43 -12.41 -14.57
C GLY A 180 -15.81 -13.77 -13.95
N GLU A 181 -15.54 -13.94 -12.66
CA GLU A 181 -16.03 -15.07 -11.84
C GLU A 181 -17.28 -14.73 -10.99
N ASN A 182 -17.91 -13.55 -11.21
CA ASN A 182 -19.10 -12.95 -10.56
C ASN A 182 -19.00 -12.76 -9.02
N LEU A 183 -19.18 -11.58 -8.40
CA LEU A 183 -19.93 -10.35 -8.73
C LEU A 183 -19.22 -9.08 -8.22
N VAL A 184 -19.07 -8.09 -9.11
CA VAL A 184 -19.11 -6.63 -8.88
C VAL A 184 -18.33 -6.05 -7.68
N ASN A 185 -16.99 -5.99 -7.79
CA ASN A 185 -16.11 -4.85 -7.45
C ASN A 185 -14.64 -5.26 -7.62
N ARG A 186 -13.79 -4.37 -8.15
CA ARG A 186 -12.40 -4.66 -8.56
C ARG A 186 -11.46 -4.72 -7.35
N ASN A 187 -11.11 -5.90 -6.86
CA ASN A 187 -10.14 -6.05 -5.76
C ASN A 187 -8.99 -7.00 -6.13
N LYS A 188 -7.81 -6.63 -5.63
CA LYS A 188 -6.45 -6.94 -6.10
C LYS A 188 -5.51 -6.64 -4.90
N SER A 189 -4.23 -7.02 -4.83
CA SER A 189 -3.37 -6.67 -3.65
C SER A 189 -2.93 -5.20 -3.66
N ILE A 190 -1.74 -4.82 -4.16
CA ILE A 190 -1.34 -3.40 -4.30
C ILE A 190 -1.12 -3.05 -5.78
N SER A 191 -1.25 -1.77 -6.14
CA SER A 191 -1.01 -1.26 -7.49
C SER A 191 -1.88 -1.92 -8.56
N HIS A 192 -3.14 -1.55 -8.57
CA HIS A 192 -4.23 -2.10 -9.34
C HIS A 192 -4.38 -1.45 -10.71
N ASP A 193 -3.76 -2.03 -11.74
CA ASP A 193 -3.99 -1.57 -13.12
C ASP A 193 -5.34 -2.09 -13.67
N PHE A 194 -6.38 -1.27 -13.62
CA PHE A 194 -7.74 -1.63 -14.03
C PHE A 194 -7.87 -1.82 -15.55
N VAL A 195 -6.90 -1.33 -16.34
CA VAL A 195 -6.86 -1.53 -17.79
C VAL A 195 -6.43 -2.96 -18.12
N THR A 196 -5.39 -3.47 -17.46
CA THR A 196 -4.89 -4.84 -17.67
C THR A 196 -5.61 -5.88 -16.81
N GLY A 197 -6.21 -5.44 -15.71
CA GLY A 197 -6.78 -6.32 -14.68
C GLY A 197 -5.71 -6.95 -13.77
N ASN A 198 -4.44 -6.54 -13.89
CA ASN A 198 -3.34 -7.04 -13.06
C ASN A 198 -3.10 -6.17 -11.82
N TYR A 199 -2.27 -6.71 -10.93
CA TYR A 199 -1.86 -6.11 -9.66
C TYR A 199 -0.68 -6.86 -9.09
N ILE A 200 0.07 -6.17 -8.23
CA ILE A 200 1.22 -6.73 -7.56
C ILE A 200 0.72 -7.55 -6.38
N LYS A 201 0.91 -8.87 -6.41
CA LYS A 201 0.55 -9.74 -5.29
C LYS A 201 1.47 -9.49 -4.10
N THR A 202 0.97 -9.68 -2.89
CA THR A 202 1.78 -9.58 -1.65
C THR A 202 3.02 -10.48 -1.72
N THR A 203 2.88 -11.72 -2.21
CA THR A 203 3.97 -12.68 -2.40
C THR A 203 4.95 -12.31 -3.52
N GLU A 204 4.65 -11.28 -4.31
CA GLU A 204 5.51 -10.74 -5.37
C GLU A 204 6.24 -9.47 -4.94
N MET A 205 5.77 -8.77 -3.91
CA MET A 205 6.35 -7.49 -3.48
C MET A 205 7.85 -7.61 -3.16
N GLY A 206 8.27 -8.69 -2.49
CA GLY A 206 9.69 -8.93 -2.20
C GLY A 206 10.55 -9.10 -3.47
N LYS A 207 9.96 -9.56 -4.58
CA LYS A 207 10.67 -9.76 -5.86
C LYS A 207 11.12 -8.43 -6.47
N ILE A 208 10.34 -7.36 -6.26
CA ILE A 208 10.69 -6.00 -6.71
C ILE A 208 12.09 -5.62 -6.22
N PHE A 209 12.34 -5.80 -4.93
CA PHE A 209 13.59 -5.40 -4.28
C PHE A 209 14.72 -6.40 -4.47
N ASN A 210 14.39 -7.68 -4.66
CA ASN A 210 15.39 -8.68 -5.07
C ASN A 210 15.97 -8.35 -6.46
N GLU A 211 15.15 -7.81 -7.37
CA GLU A 211 15.57 -7.46 -8.73
C GLU A 211 16.19 -6.05 -8.81
N ALA A 212 15.60 -5.07 -8.16
CA ALA A 212 15.98 -3.66 -8.30
C ALA A 212 16.89 -3.14 -7.17
N GLY A 213 17.02 -3.91 -6.08
CA GLY A 213 17.81 -3.58 -4.91
C GLY A 213 16.99 -2.98 -3.76
N ARG A 214 17.43 -3.25 -2.54
CA ARG A 214 16.88 -2.73 -1.29
C ARG A 214 16.89 -1.19 -1.26
N VAL A 215 15.90 -0.60 -0.58
CA VAL A 215 15.81 0.85 -0.32
C VAL A 215 15.98 1.16 1.17
N ASN A 216 16.14 2.44 1.52
CA ASN A 216 16.20 2.86 2.93
C ASN A 216 14.78 2.99 3.49
N LEU A 217 13.90 3.68 2.77
CA LEU A 217 12.49 3.83 3.14
C LEU A 217 11.58 3.28 2.04
N TYR A 218 10.67 2.39 2.42
CA TYR A 218 9.55 2.00 1.58
C TYR A 218 8.26 2.56 2.16
N VAL A 219 7.40 3.14 1.31
CA VAL A 219 6.13 3.73 1.72
C VAL A 219 5.03 3.15 0.85
N SER A 220 4.02 2.55 1.47
CA SER A 220 2.78 2.20 0.79
C SER A 220 1.73 3.25 1.11
N MET A 221 1.42 4.11 0.14
CA MET A 221 0.22 4.96 0.19
C MET A 221 -0.94 4.20 -0.46
N ALA A 222 -1.26 3.06 0.17
CA ALA A 222 -2.31 2.13 -0.22
C ALA A 222 -2.92 1.46 1.02
N CYS A 223 -4.18 1.03 0.92
CA CYS A 223 -4.94 0.46 2.02
C CYS A 223 -4.34 -0.86 2.56
N PHE A 224 -4.41 -1.06 3.88
CA PHE A 224 -4.04 -2.32 4.55
C PHE A 224 -2.61 -2.81 4.29
N MET A 225 -1.65 -1.92 4.01
CA MET A 225 -0.27 -2.34 3.74
C MET A 225 0.60 -2.49 5.00
N GLN A 226 0.04 -2.19 6.18
CA GLN A 226 0.69 -2.34 7.48
C GLN A 226 0.25 -3.62 8.22
N MET A 227 0.00 -4.68 7.46
CA MET A 227 -0.28 -6.01 8.00
C MET A 227 1.04 -6.74 8.27
N ALA A 228 1.10 -7.56 9.32
CA ALA A 228 2.22 -8.43 9.65
C ALA A 228 2.66 -9.29 8.46
N GLU A 229 1.69 -9.84 7.76
CA GLU A 229 1.85 -10.65 6.57
C GLU A 229 2.58 -9.90 5.44
N VAL A 230 2.15 -8.66 5.16
CA VAL A 230 2.72 -7.80 4.11
C VAL A 230 4.10 -7.31 4.52
N ALA A 231 4.23 -6.77 5.73
CA ALA A 231 5.47 -6.26 6.25
C ALA A 231 6.57 -7.33 6.21
N TYR A 232 6.22 -8.58 6.52
CA TYR A 232 7.19 -9.67 6.52
C TYR A 232 7.68 -10.05 5.13
N GLU A 233 6.85 -9.96 4.08
CA GLU A 233 7.31 -10.11 2.69
C GLU A 233 8.36 -9.06 2.31
N LEU A 234 8.25 -7.87 2.92
CA LEU A 234 9.13 -6.73 2.72
C LEU A 234 10.28 -6.66 3.74
N ARG A 235 10.47 -7.65 4.62
CA ARG A 235 11.49 -7.59 5.70
C ARG A 235 12.92 -7.35 5.23
N ASN A 236 13.24 -7.71 3.98
CA ASN A 236 14.54 -7.50 3.35
C ASN A 236 14.54 -6.37 2.31
N ALA A 237 13.39 -5.74 2.07
CA ALA A 237 13.15 -4.76 1.00
C ALA A 237 13.55 -3.32 1.39
N ALA A 238 13.39 -2.97 2.66
CA ALA A 238 13.67 -1.63 3.18
C ALA A 238 14.33 -1.66 4.56
N GLU A 239 14.87 -0.55 5.05
CA GLU A 239 15.20 -0.40 6.49
C GLU A 239 13.95 -0.07 7.30
N ILE A 240 13.14 0.85 6.77
CA ILE A 240 11.88 1.30 7.35
C ILE A 240 10.76 1.09 6.34
N ILE A 241 9.61 0.64 6.84
CA ILE A 241 8.36 0.56 6.09
C ILE A 241 7.37 1.52 6.74
N VAL A 242 6.66 2.29 5.89
CA VAL A 242 5.51 3.11 6.29
C VAL A 242 4.27 2.64 5.56
N GLY A 243 3.16 2.52 6.27
CA GLY A 243 1.89 2.05 5.70
C GLY A 243 0.72 2.17 6.67
N SER A 244 -0.46 1.84 6.15
CA SER A 244 -1.71 1.86 6.92
C SER A 244 -2.23 0.45 7.24
N GLU A 245 -2.67 0.22 8.48
CA GLU A 245 -3.47 -0.94 8.91
C GLU A 245 -4.90 -0.88 8.36
N GLU A 246 -5.35 0.33 8.00
CA GLU A 246 -6.71 0.66 7.56
C GLU A 246 -6.73 1.11 6.09
N VAL A 247 -7.93 1.30 5.55
CA VAL A 247 -8.19 2.12 4.36
C VAL A 247 -7.55 3.51 4.51
N ILE A 248 -6.82 3.94 3.47
CA ILE A 248 -6.29 5.29 3.37
C ILE A 248 -7.34 6.19 2.70
N GLN A 249 -7.59 7.36 3.28
CA GLN A 249 -8.49 8.36 2.68
C GLN A 249 -7.74 9.19 1.63
N LEU A 250 -8.46 9.91 0.76
CA LEU A 250 -7.86 10.84 -0.19
C LEU A 250 -8.14 12.30 0.24
N PRO A 251 -7.14 13.20 0.16
CA PRO A 251 -5.74 12.97 -0.20
C PRO A 251 -5.01 12.06 0.79
N SER A 252 -4.02 11.31 0.31
CA SER A 252 -3.39 10.20 1.04
C SER A 252 -2.29 10.63 2.01
N LEU A 253 -1.56 11.71 1.69
CA LEU A 253 -0.47 12.24 2.51
C LEU A 253 -0.29 13.75 2.24
N ASN A 254 0.22 14.49 3.22
CA ASN A 254 0.79 15.82 2.99
C ASN A 254 2.20 15.68 2.41
N PHE A 255 2.25 15.48 1.09
CA PHE A 255 3.49 15.28 0.34
C PHE A 255 4.35 16.54 0.27
N GLU A 256 3.73 17.72 0.27
CA GLU A 256 4.42 19.01 0.23
C GLU A 256 5.34 19.16 1.44
N ASP A 257 4.81 18.96 2.64
CA ASP A 257 5.62 19.05 3.87
C ASP A 257 6.52 17.84 4.02
N PHE A 258 6.09 16.64 3.60
CA PHE A 258 6.92 15.45 3.70
C PHE A 258 8.20 15.58 2.86
N PHE A 259 8.06 15.90 1.58
CA PHE A 259 9.20 16.10 0.69
C PHE A 259 9.97 17.36 1.04
N GLY A 260 9.28 18.41 1.52
CA GLY A 260 9.90 19.64 2.03
C GLY A 260 10.83 19.38 3.22
N LEU A 261 10.42 18.55 4.18
CA LEU A 261 11.24 18.16 5.33
C LEU A 261 12.49 17.38 4.92
N ILE A 262 12.39 16.49 3.92
CA ILE A 262 13.55 15.76 3.38
C ILE A 262 14.49 16.71 2.62
N ALA A 263 13.93 17.60 1.79
CA ALA A 263 14.69 18.60 1.05
C ALA A 263 15.45 19.56 1.98
N ALA A 264 14.84 19.96 3.10
CA ALA A 264 15.46 20.79 4.12
C ALA A 264 16.48 20.03 4.99
N ASN A 265 16.30 18.71 5.14
CA ASN A 265 17.16 17.85 5.97
C ASN A 265 17.69 16.65 5.16
N PRO A 266 18.49 16.87 4.11
CA PRO A 266 18.88 15.81 3.19
C PRO A 266 19.77 14.74 3.85
N GLN A 267 20.43 15.06 4.96
CA GLN A 267 21.22 14.09 5.73
C GLN A 267 20.39 13.17 6.64
N SER A 268 19.08 13.39 6.76
CA SER A 268 18.17 12.59 7.60
C SER A 268 18.34 11.08 7.38
N SER A 269 18.19 10.32 8.46
CA SER A 269 18.20 8.85 8.41
C SER A 269 16.87 8.32 7.84
N ALA A 270 16.82 7.04 7.50
CA ALA A 270 15.58 6.38 7.12
C ALA A 270 14.52 6.45 8.22
N GLU A 271 14.92 6.34 9.49
CA GLU A 271 14.00 6.47 10.63
C GLU A 271 13.42 7.88 10.71
N THR A 272 14.27 8.91 10.61
CA THR A 272 13.79 10.30 10.61
C THR A 272 12.85 10.58 9.44
N ALA A 273 13.17 10.09 8.24
CA ALA A 273 12.29 10.23 7.08
C ALA A 273 10.95 9.47 7.27
N GLY A 274 10.96 8.27 7.86
CA GLY A 274 9.74 7.55 8.21
C GLY A 274 8.89 8.29 9.24
N VAL A 275 9.51 8.95 10.22
CA VAL A 275 8.84 9.83 11.19
C VAL A 275 8.20 11.04 10.50
N TYR A 276 8.90 11.67 9.54
CA TYR A 276 8.32 12.76 8.76
C TYR A 276 7.05 12.32 8.02
N ALA A 277 7.05 11.15 7.38
CA ALA A 277 5.89 10.64 6.66
C ALA A 277 4.66 10.47 7.58
N VAL A 278 4.84 9.87 8.75
CA VAL A 278 3.71 9.67 9.68
C VAL A 278 3.27 10.98 10.35
N ASP A 279 4.18 11.91 10.62
CA ASP A 279 3.82 13.20 11.21
C ASP A 279 3.04 14.09 10.25
N THR A 280 3.45 14.15 8.97
CA THR A 280 2.73 14.95 7.97
C THR A 280 1.40 14.31 7.58
N PHE A 281 1.28 12.98 7.66
CA PHE A 281 -0.02 12.30 7.58
C PHE A 281 -0.96 12.76 8.70
N LYS A 282 -0.50 12.70 9.95
CA LYS A 282 -1.31 13.13 11.10
C LYS A 282 -1.67 14.60 11.02
N GLU A 283 -0.70 15.45 10.67
CA GLU A 283 -0.92 16.89 10.51
C GLU A 283 -2.03 17.15 9.49
N MET A 284 -1.99 16.51 8.32
CA MET A 284 -3.00 16.69 7.28
C MET A 284 -4.40 16.41 7.82
N TYR A 285 -4.61 15.23 8.39
CA TYR A 285 -5.92 14.84 8.92
C TYR A 285 -6.31 15.56 10.23
N SER A 286 -5.40 16.36 10.80
CA SER A 286 -5.73 17.27 11.92
C SER A 286 -6.28 18.61 11.45
N ARG A 287 -6.24 18.92 10.15
CA ARG A 287 -6.81 20.17 9.62
C ARG A 287 -8.35 20.11 9.65
N PRO A 288 -9.05 21.24 9.91
CA PRO A 288 -10.50 21.26 10.10
C PRO A 288 -11.30 20.58 8.98
N GLU A 289 -10.93 20.80 7.72
CA GLU A 289 -11.62 20.24 6.55
C GLU A 289 -11.54 18.72 6.48
N TYR A 290 -10.43 18.12 6.93
CA TYR A 290 -10.26 16.68 6.95
C TYR A 290 -10.83 16.06 8.22
N GLN A 291 -10.83 16.77 9.35
CA GLN A 291 -11.55 16.34 10.54
C GLN A 291 -13.07 16.28 10.26
N GLU A 292 -13.64 17.31 9.62
CA GLU A 292 -15.06 17.30 9.22
C GLU A 292 -15.35 16.14 8.27
N MET A 293 -14.44 15.87 7.30
CA MET A 293 -14.57 14.73 6.40
C MET A 293 -14.60 13.41 7.16
N LEU A 294 -13.64 13.16 8.05
CA LEU A 294 -13.56 11.93 8.84
C LEU A 294 -14.80 11.72 9.74
N GLU A 295 -15.32 12.80 10.33
CA GLU A 295 -16.56 12.75 11.12
C GLU A 295 -17.77 12.39 10.25
N LYS A 296 -17.91 13.03 9.08
CA LYS A 296 -19.01 12.76 8.13
C LYS A 296 -18.96 11.34 7.58
N THR A 297 -17.77 10.85 7.24
CA THR A 297 -17.59 9.53 6.66
C THR A 297 -17.50 8.44 7.73
N LYS A 298 -17.43 8.81 9.02
CA LYS A 298 -17.27 7.90 10.16
C LYS A 298 -16.00 7.04 10.09
N TYR A 299 -14.91 7.61 9.58
CA TYR A 299 -13.61 6.93 9.52
C TYR A 299 -12.65 7.48 10.57
N GLY A 300 -11.88 6.56 11.17
CA GLY A 300 -10.61 6.89 11.78
C GLY A 300 -9.49 6.76 10.75
N VAL A 301 -8.35 7.37 11.05
CA VAL A 301 -7.12 7.20 10.24
C VAL A 301 -5.98 6.81 11.15
N GLN A 302 -5.09 5.96 10.65
CA GLN A 302 -3.82 5.68 11.29
C GLN A 302 -2.72 5.49 10.23
N LEU A 303 -1.48 5.77 10.60
CA LEU A 303 -0.31 5.44 9.81
C LEU A 303 0.84 5.10 10.75
N SER A 304 1.65 4.10 10.39
CA SER A 304 2.79 3.73 11.20
C SER A 304 4.07 3.59 10.38
N ALA A 305 5.20 3.76 11.07
CA ALA A 305 6.53 3.46 10.59
C ALA A 305 7.10 2.30 11.43
N ILE A 306 7.61 1.25 10.79
CA ILE A 306 8.17 0.08 11.47
C ILE A 306 9.58 -0.25 11.00
N ARG A 307 10.37 -0.88 11.88
CA ARG A 307 11.73 -1.35 11.59
C ARG A 307 11.72 -2.77 11.03
N THR A 308 12.16 -2.94 9.79
CA THR A 308 12.14 -4.26 9.14
C THR A 308 13.07 -5.27 9.80
N ALA A 309 14.19 -4.79 10.37
CA ALA A 309 15.15 -5.63 11.10
C ALA A 309 14.55 -6.33 12.33
N LYS A 310 13.40 -5.85 12.83
CA LYS A 310 12.68 -6.41 13.99
C LYS A 310 11.64 -7.46 13.58
N LEU A 311 11.28 -7.55 12.30
CA LEU A 311 10.24 -8.45 11.81
C LEU A 311 10.53 -9.95 12.02
N PRO A 312 11.78 -10.46 11.88
CA PRO A 312 12.07 -11.87 12.19
C PRO A 312 11.78 -12.23 13.66
N ALA A 313 12.22 -11.40 14.60
CA ALA A 313 11.96 -11.62 16.02
C ALA A 313 10.48 -11.43 16.37
N PHE A 314 9.80 -10.47 15.72
CA PHE A 314 8.35 -10.29 15.83
C PHE A 314 7.58 -11.55 15.43
N ALA A 315 7.87 -12.14 14.26
CA ALA A 315 7.17 -13.33 13.78
C ALA A 315 7.34 -14.53 14.73
N LEU A 316 8.55 -14.73 15.27
CA LEU A 316 8.82 -15.78 16.25
C LEU A 316 8.05 -15.56 17.56
N LYS A 317 8.00 -14.32 18.07
CA LYS A 317 7.24 -13.97 19.29
C LYS A 317 5.74 -14.13 19.08
N ALA A 318 5.22 -13.71 17.92
CA ALA A 318 3.82 -13.88 17.55
C ALA A 318 3.44 -15.37 17.50
N GLY A 319 4.25 -16.20 16.83
CA GLY A 319 4.04 -17.65 16.78
C GLY A 319 4.12 -18.33 18.14
N ALA A 320 5.09 -17.95 18.99
CA ALA A 320 5.21 -18.48 20.34
C ALA A 320 3.98 -18.13 21.20
N TRP A 321 3.51 -16.88 21.14
CA TRP A 321 2.31 -16.45 21.84
C TRP A 321 1.07 -17.20 21.36
N ALA A 322 0.90 -17.34 20.05
CA ALA A 322 -0.20 -18.10 19.45
C ALA A 322 -0.22 -19.57 19.90
N ASN A 323 0.95 -20.22 19.97
CA ASN A 323 1.07 -21.59 20.47
C ASN A 323 0.65 -21.72 21.94
N LEU A 324 1.03 -20.76 22.80
CA LEU A 324 0.59 -20.71 24.19
C LEU A 324 -0.93 -20.49 24.29
N ALA A 325 -1.48 -19.60 23.45
CA ALA A 325 -2.91 -19.31 23.41
C ALA A 325 -3.74 -20.56 23.06
N MET A 326 -3.23 -21.45 22.20
CA MET A 326 -3.86 -22.72 21.83
C MET A 326 -3.65 -23.86 22.84
N ALA A 327 -2.77 -23.71 23.83
CA ALA A 327 -2.40 -24.80 24.76
C ALA A 327 -3.47 -25.14 25.83
N GLY A 328 -4.63 -24.48 25.74
CA GLY A 328 -5.82 -24.66 26.56
C GLY A 328 -5.91 -23.69 27.74
N GLY A 329 -7.13 -23.27 28.08
CA GLY A 329 -7.41 -22.40 29.25
C GLY A 329 -7.62 -20.93 28.93
N ALA A 330 -7.54 -20.54 27.64
CA ALA A 330 -7.70 -19.16 27.18
C ALA A 330 -8.93 -18.94 26.28
N ASP A 331 -9.69 -19.98 25.94
CA ASP A 331 -10.77 -19.98 24.95
C ASP A 331 -11.81 -18.86 25.19
N SER A 332 -12.28 -18.72 26.43
CA SER A 332 -13.25 -17.66 26.78
C SER A 332 -12.65 -16.26 26.64
N ALA A 333 -11.36 -16.10 26.97
CA ALA A 333 -10.66 -14.83 26.84
C ALA A 333 -10.42 -14.45 25.36
N LEU A 334 -10.03 -15.43 24.54
CA LEU A 334 -9.83 -15.28 23.11
C LEU A 334 -11.15 -14.96 22.39
N LYS A 335 -12.26 -15.61 22.77
CA LYS A 335 -13.59 -15.30 22.23
C LYS A 335 -13.98 -13.84 22.48
N LYS A 336 -13.84 -13.38 23.73
CA LYS A 336 -14.08 -11.97 24.08
C LYS A 336 -13.14 -11.01 23.36
N ALA A 337 -11.86 -11.38 23.22
CA ALA A 337 -10.89 -10.57 22.48
C ALA A 337 -11.25 -10.46 20.99
N LYS A 338 -11.72 -11.53 20.34
CA LYS A 338 -12.20 -11.51 18.94
C LYS A 338 -13.38 -10.57 18.74
N GLU A 339 -14.29 -10.48 19.71
CA GLU A 339 -15.45 -9.59 19.67
C GLU A 339 -15.04 -8.12 19.86
N GLN A 340 -14.07 -7.87 20.74
CA GLN A 340 -13.71 -6.52 21.17
C GLN A 340 -12.60 -5.88 20.34
N VAL A 341 -11.74 -6.66 19.69
CA VAL A 341 -10.57 -6.16 18.95
C VAL A 341 -10.93 -5.06 17.96
N LEU A 342 -10.09 -4.04 17.87
CA LEU A 342 -10.18 -3.01 16.84
C LEU A 342 -9.94 -3.65 15.46
N ARG A 343 -10.94 -3.58 14.59
CA ARG A 343 -10.93 -4.18 13.24
C ARG A 343 -10.97 -3.11 12.16
N PHE A 344 -10.41 -3.41 11.01
CA PHE A 344 -10.29 -2.50 9.87
C PHE A 344 -11.33 -2.77 8.77
N GLU A 345 -11.61 -1.80 7.89
CA GLU A 345 -12.77 -1.77 6.98
C GLU A 345 -12.62 -2.66 5.74
N VAL A 346 -12.70 -3.99 5.90
CA VAL A 346 -12.80 -4.91 4.75
C VAL A 346 -14.18 -4.86 4.10
N GLY A 347 -15.24 -4.76 4.92
CA GLY A 347 -16.62 -4.54 4.49
C GLY A 347 -17.03 -3.09 4.69
N ASP A 348 -18.34 -2.82 4.60
CA ASP A 348 -18.93 -1.49 4.80
C ASP A 348 -20.10 -1.51 5.80
N GLU A 349 -20.72 -0.35 6.05
CA GLU A 349 -21.87 -0.21 6.95
C GLU A 349 -23.08 -1.08 6.55
N THR A 350 -23.16 -1.53 5.30
CA THR A 350 -24.25 -2.38 4.80
C THR A 350 -23.95 -3.87 4.97
N THR A 351 -22.69 -4.27 4.74
CA THR A 351 -22.25 -5.67 4.69
C THR A 351 -21.71 -6.18 6.02
N ASP A 352 -21.18 -5.31 6.87
CA ASP A 352 -20.66 -5.65 8.19
C ASP A 352 -20.82 -4.46 9.18
N PRO A 353 -22.06 -4.08 9.57
CA PRO A 353 -22.37 -2.86 10.33
C PRO A 353 -21.61 -2.70 11.66
N ASP A 354 -21.17 -3.80 12.28
CA ASP A 354 -20.44 -3.81 13.54
C ASP A 354 -18.97 -4.26 13.40
N LYS A 355 -18.47 -4.38 12.16
CA LYS A 355 -17.14 -4.94 11.85
C LYS A 355 -16.91 -6.32 12.48
N SER A 356 -17.97 -7.10 12.62
CA SER A 356 -17.95 -8.39 13.31
C SER A 356 -17.38 -9.52 12.44
N ILE A 357 -17.43 -9.37 11.11
CA ILE A 357 -16.95 -10.34 10.12
C ILE A 357 -15.53 -10.00 9.66
N SER A 358 -15.18 -8.70 9.59
CA SER A 358 -13.87 -8.22 9.16
C SER A 358 -12.74 -8.96 9.87
N PHE A 359 -11.69 -9.32 9.14
CA PHE A 359 -10.62 -10.20 9.60
C PHE A 359 -9.25 -9.51 9.73
N TYR A 360 -9.18 -8.20 9.51
CA TYR A 360 -7.99 -7.40 9.83
C TYR A 360 -8.18 -6.75 11.17
N GLY A 361 -7.29 -7.04 12.13
CA GLY A 361 -7.34 -6.45 13.45
C GLY A 361 -5.96 -6.11 14.01
N ASP A 362 -5.93 -5.12 14.90
CA ASP A 362 -4.70 -4.68 15.56
C ASP A 362 -4.20 -5.80 16.51
N LEU A 363 -2.98 -6.27 16.28
CA LEU A 363 -2.43 -7.41 17.02
C LEU A 363 -2.18 -7.06 18.49
N TYR A 364 -1.69 -5.86 18.78
CA TYR A 364 -1.42 -5.45 20.16
C TYR A 364 -2.74 -5.43 20.95
N ASN A 365 -3.77 -4.79 20.41
CA ASN A 365 -5.07 -4.67 21.03
C ASN A 365 -5.70 -6.05 21.26
N PHE A 366 -5.58 -6.97 20.30
CA PHE A 366 -6.04 -8.35 20.48
C PHE A 366 -5.35 -9.08 21.64
N ILE A 367 -4.02 -8.96 21.74
CA ILE A 367 -3.25 -9.56 22.84
C ILE A 367 -3.63 -8.93 24.18
N GLU A 368 -3.78 -7.60 24.21
CA GLU A 368 -4.16 -6.84 25.40
C GLU A 368 -5.54 -7.29 25.90
N LEU A 369 -6.53 -7.38 25.00
CA LEU A 369 -7.88 -7.83 25.30
C LEU A 369 -7.91 -9.29 25.76
N THR A 370 -7.08 -10.15 25.16
CA THR A 370 -6.91 -11.54 25.63
C THR A 370 -6.43 -11.54 27.07
N GLY A 371 -5.38 -10.78 27.38
CA GLY A 371 -4.85 -10.68 28.75
C GLY A 371 -5.86 -10.10 29.76
N LYS A 372 -6.63 -9.08 29.37
CA LYS A 372 -7.70 -8.47 30.20
C LYS A 372 -8.82 -9.46 30.55
N ASN A 373 -9.11 -10.41 29.66
CA ASN A 373 -10.19 -11.38 29.82
C ASN A 373 -9.72 -12.75 30.33
N LEU A 374 -8.41 -12.94 30.55
CA LEU A 374 -7.83 -14.23 30.93
C LEU A 374 -7.98 -14.50 32.43
N ASN A 375 -8.54 -15.67 32.79
CA ASN A 375 -8.41 -16.14 34.16
C ASN A 375 -6.97 -16.61 34.40
N THR A 376 -6.25 -15.98 35.33
CA THR A 376 -4.84 -16.31 35.64
C THR A 376 -4.65 -17.48 36.61
N ASP A 377 -5.73 -18.16 37.01
CA ASP A 377 -5.66 -19.32 37.90
C ASP A 377 -5.06 -20.54 37.18
N GLY A 378 -3.73 -20.57 37.07
CA GLY A 378 -2.97 -21.70 36.52
C GLY A 378 -1.67 -21.27 35.84
N PRO A 379 -0.61 -22.11 35.88
CA PRO A 379 0.71 -21.75 35.36
C PRO A 379 0.73 -21.47 33.84
N LYS A 380 -0.10 -22.16 33.05
CA LYS A 380 -0.19 -21.94 31.60
C LYS A 380 -0.73 -20.55 31.23
N ASN A 381 -1.75 -20.08 31.93
CA ASN A 381 -2.34 -18.76 31.67
C ASN A 381 -1.42 -17.63 32.14
N ALA A 382 -0.63 -17.85 33.19
CA ALA A 382 0.43 -16.93 33.59
C ALA A 382 1.54 -16.81 32.53
N GLU A 383 1.95 -17.92 31.92
CA GLU A 383 2.92 -17.93 30.83
C GLU A 383 2.40 -17.19 29.58
N LEU A 384 1.15 -17.46 29.18
CA LEU A 384 0.48 -16.75 28.08
C LEU A 384 0.43 -15.23 28.34
N LEU A 385 0.06 -14.81 29.54
CA LEU A 385 0.01 -13.40 29.91
C LEU A 385 1.39 -12.74 29.87
N SER A 386 2.44 -13.45 30.33
CA SER A 386 3.81 -12.97 30.26
C SER A 386 4.31 -12.83 28.83
N ALA A 387 4.07 -13.83 27.98
CA ALA A 387 4.40 -13.79 26.56
C ALA A 387 3.64 -12.66 25.84
N GLY A 388 2.38 -12.43 26.19
CA GLY A 388 1.58 -11.32 25.65
C GLY A 388 2.16 -9.96 26.02
N LYS A 389 2.55 -9.76 27.28
CA LYS A 389 3.21 -8.52 27.74
C LYS A 389 4.54 -8.29 27.02
N ASP A 390 5.34 -9.33 26.84
CA ASP A 390 6.61 -9.26 26.12
C ASP A 390 6.42 -8.89 24.65
N LEU A 391 5.46 -9.52 23.96
CA LEU A 391 5.14 -9.22 22.56
C LEU A 391 4.60 -7.79 22.40
N MET A 392 3.66 -7.36 23.26
CA MET A 392 3.15 -5.99 23.27
C MET A 392 4.27 -4.96 23.47
N LYS A 393 5.16 -5.20 24.44
CA LYS A 393 6.34 -4.35 24.67
C LYS A 393 7.26 -4.31 23.44
N PHE A 394 7.46 -5.45 22.79
CA PHE A 394 8.28 -5.53 21.58
C PHE A 394 7.66 -4.75 20.41
N ILE A 395 6.35 -4.87 20.19
CA ILE A 395 5.62 -4.11 19.17
C ILE A 395 5.79 -2.61 19.40
N ALA A 396 5.41 -2.12 20.60
CA ALA A 396 5.39 -0.69 20.89
C ALA A 396 6.78 -0.07 21.09
N GLY A 397 7.76 -0.83 21.56
CA GLY A 397 9.07 -0.31 21.97
C GLY A 397 10.21 -0.57 20.99
N GLU A 398 10.12 -1.60 20.15
CA GLU A 398 11.20 -2.01 19.26
C GLU A 398 10.81 -2.01 17.79
N LEU A 399 9.69 -2.66 17.45
CA LEU A 399 9.22 -2.81 16.08
C LEU A 399 8.68 -1.49 15.52
N THR A 400 7.70 -0.91 16.20
CA THR A 400 7.04 0.33 15.79
C THR A 400 7.94 1.51 16.15
N LEU A 401 8.47 2.16 15.11
CA LEU A 401 9.22 3.39 15.26
C LEU A 401 8.28 4.54 15.68
N LYS A 402 7.13 4.63 15.02
CA LYS A 402 6.10 5.60 15.35
C LYS A 402 4.75 5.14 14.82
N ASN A 403 3.71 5.34 15.63
CA ASN A 403 2.33 5.16 15.23
C ASN A 403 1.58 6.49 15.43
N VAL A 404 0.78 6.89 14.45
CA VAL A 404 -0.11 8.05 14.56
C VAL A 404 -1.53 7.62 14.24
N PHE A 405 -2.49 8.26 14.89
CA PHE A 405 -3.91 8.00 14.69
C PHE A 405 -4.75 9.24 14.97
N LEU A 406 -5.95 9.27 14.40
CA LEU A 406 -7.01 10.23 14.69
C LEU A 406 -8.38 9.58 14.57
N GLY A 407 -9.30 10.01 15.41
CA GLY A 407 -10.72 9.66 15.31
C GLY A 407 -11.05 8.25 15.79
N LYS A 408 -12.22 7.80 15.35
CA LYS A 408 -12.85 6.53 15.72
C LYS A 408 -13.38 5.88 14.45
N ASP A 409 -13.52 4.55 14.45
CA ASP A 409 -14.33 3.94 13.39
C ASP A 409 -15.83 4.18 13.61
N ARG A 410 -16.61 3.80 12.60
CA ARG A 410 -18.07 3.83 12.63
C ARG A 410 -18.72 3.01 13.74
N THR A 411 -18.00 2.07 14.37
CA THR A 411 -18.49 1.32 15.54
C THR A 411 -18.22 2.05 16.86
N GLY A 412 -17.52 3.19 16.81
CA GLY A 412 -17.16 4.02 17.95
C GLY A 412 -15.86 3.60 18.64
N LYS A 413 -15.10 2.63 18.08
CA LYS A 413 -13.81 2.22 18.63
C LYS A 413 -12.73 3.24 18.27
N ASP A 414 -11.97 3.64 19.29
CA ASP A 414 -10.98 4.70 19.19
C ASP A 414 -9.67 4.19 18.59
N TYR A 415 -9.11 4.93 17.62
CA TYR A 415 -7.89 4.53 16.92
C TYR A 415 -6.64 4.72 17.79
N SER A 416 -6.75 5.29 18.98
CA SER A 416 -5.72 5.19 20.02
C SER A 416 -5.39 3.75 20.43
N ASN A 417 -6.24 2.79 20.08
CA ASN A 417 -5.95 1.37 20.27
C ASN A 417 -5.11 0.76 19.13
N THR A 418 -4.76 1.53 18.10
CA THR A 418 -3.81 1.09 17.06
C THR A 418 -2.38 1.15 17.59
N HIS A 419 -1.55 0.18 17.20
CA HIS A 419 -0.16 0.06 17.60
C HIS A 419 0.79 -0.11 16.40
N GLY A 420 0.25 0.09 15.20
CA GLY A 420 1.00 0.22 13.97
C GLY A 420 1.31 -1.09 13.27
N ILE A 421 0.68 -2.20 13.66
CA ILE A 421 0.76 -3.45 12.91
C ILE A 421 -0.48 -4.34 13.15
N ALA A 422 -1.20 -4.58 12.06
CA ALA A 422 -2.38 -5.42 12.04
C ALA A 422 -2.03 -6.84 11.60
N ILE A 423 -2.94 -7.78 11.79
CA ILE A 423 -2.76 -9.18 11.39
C ILE A 423 -4.12 -9.81 11.06
N ASN A 424 -4.11 -10.97 10.39
CA ASN A 424 -5.30 -11.78 10.24
C ASN A 424 -5.81 -12.29 11.60
N ILE A 425 -6.97 -11.81 12.02
CA ILE A 425 -7.72 -12.27 13.20
C ILE A 425 -9.13 -12.56 12.71
N PRO A 426 -9.57 -13.83 12.62
CA PRO A 426 -10.85 -14.15 12.00
C PRO A 426 -12.01 -13.53 12.79
N GLY A 427 -12.98 -12.99 12.06
CA GLY A 427 -14.25 -12.49 12.59
C GLY A 427 -15.27 -13.62 12.83
N LEU A 428 -16.54 -13.25 12.84
CA LEU A 428 -17.67 -14.18 12.73
C LEU A 428 -17.72 -14.77 11.30
N PRO A 429 -18.33 -15.96 11.12
CA PRO A 429 -18.55 -16.51 9.79
C PRO A 429 -19.31 -15.54 8.90
N GLY A 430 -18.75 -15.26 7.72
CA GLY A 430 -19.33 -14.35 6.74
C GLY A 430 -18.39 -14.19 5.54
N ASN A 431 -18.88 -13.56 4.47
CA ASN A 431 -18.09 -13.30 3.28
C ASN A 431 -18.19 -11.82 2.92
N LEU A 432 -17.13 -11.06 3.18
CA LEU A 432 -17.02 -9.64 2.78
C LEU A 432 -16.35 -9.48 1.42
N ILE A 433 -15.48 -10.43 1.07
CA ILE A 433 -14.67 -10.40 -0.14
C ILE A 433 -14.24 -11.81 -0.52
N GLY A 434 -14.41 -12.17 -1.79
CA GLY A 434 -13.88 -13.42 -2.32
C GLY A 434 -12.37 -13.31 -2.61
N TYR A 435 -11.57 -14.24 -2.08
CA TYR A 435 -10.13 -14.29 -2.31
C TYR A 435 -9.60 -15.72 -2.36
N HIS A 436 -8.46 -15.90 -3.02
CA HIS A 436 -7.75 -17.18 -3.03
C HIS A 436 -7.12 -17.44 -1.66
N HIS A 437 -7.38 -18.62 -1.09
CA HIS A 437 -6.77 -19.09 0.17
C HIS A 437 -5.27 -19.34 -0.02
N THR A 438 -4.49 -18.26 0.04
CA THR A 438 -3.05 -18.23 -0.23
C THR A 438 -2.22 -17.92 1.01
N TYR A 439 -2.85 -17.84 2.19
CA TYR A 439 -2.17 -17.53 3.45
C TYR A 439 -0.98 -18.46 3.72
N SER A 440 -1.13 -19.76 3.43
CA SER A 440 -0.07 -20.77 3.57
C SER A 440 1.17 -20.54 2.69
N ARG A 441 1.08 -19.62 1.72
CA ARG A 441 2.21 -19.24 0.84
C ARG A 441 3.00 -18.04 1.38
N LEU A 442 2.50 -17.36 2.41
CA LEU A 442 3.12 -16.15 2.95
C LEU A 442 4.38 -16.51 3.74
N ALA A 443 5.42 -15.70 3.59
CA ALA A 443 6.65 -15.83 4.36
C ALA A 443 6.42 -15.63 5.86
N PHE A 444 5.45 -14.80 6.25
CA PHE A 444 5.06 -14.63 7.65
C PHE A 444 4.54 -15.95 8.23
N GLU A 445 3.64 -16.63 7.51
CA GLU A 445 3.11 -17.92 7.94
C GLU A 445 4.22 -18.95 8.14
N ASN A 446 5.14 -19.05 7.19
CA ASN A 446 6.30 -19.95 7.31
C ASN A 446 7.17 -19.66 8.54
N ALA A 447 7.17 -18.42 9.05
CA ALA A 447 7.98 -18.01 10.18
C ALA A 447 7.25 -18.09 11.53
N SER A 448 5.93 -17.89 11.56
CA SER A 448 5.14 -17.80 12.79
C SER A 448 4.21 -18.99 13.01
N GLY A 449 3.79 -19.70 11.96
CA GLY A 449 2.75 -20.74 12.02
C GLY A 449 1.37 -20.20 12.42
N TRP A 450 1.10 -18.92 12.12
CA TRP A 450 -0.10 -18.20 12.55
C TRP A 450 -1.41 -18.78 12.02
N LEU A 451 -1.39 -19.41 10.84
CA LEU A 451 -2.56 -19.99 10.19
C LEU A 451 -3.26 -21.00 11.09
N LYS A 452 -2.49 -21.85 11.79
CA LYS A 452 -3.03 -22.81 12.76
C LYS A 452 -3.81 -22.11 13.89
N PHE A 453 -3.36 -20.92 14.30
CA PHE A 453 -4.03 -20.13 15.30
C PHE A 453 -5.29 -19.45 14.75
N THR A 454 -5.26 -18.93 13.52
CA THR A 454 -6.47 -18.47 12.81
C THR A 454 -7.53 -19.59 12.76
N GLU A 455 -7.16 -20.80 12.31
CA GLU A 455 -8.06 -21.96 12.25
C GLU A 455 -8.58 -22.38 13.63
N TYR A 456 -7.79 -22.20 14.68
CA TYR A 456 -8.22 -22.42 16.06
C TYR A 456 -9.24 -21.37 16.51
N LEU A 457 -8.98 -20.09 16.24
CA LEU A 457 -9.88 -18.98 16.55
C LEU A 457 -11.23 -19.10 15.82
N GLU A 458 -11.27 -19.60 14.59
CA GLU A 458 -12.51 -19.87 13.84
C GLU A 458 -13.40 -20.91 14.52
N LYS A 459 -12.82 -21.85 15.28
CA LYS A 459 -13.55 -22.90 16.00
C LYS A 459 -14.13 -22.42 17.34
N LEU A 460 -13.69 -21.28 17.86
CA LEU A 460 -14.13 -20.70 19.13
C LEU A 460 -15.47 -19.93 19.05
N ASN A 461 -16.23 -20.08 17.96
CA ASN A 461 -17.44 -19.30 17.69
C ASN A 461 -18.54 -19.41 18.75
#